data_AF-A0A175YD49-F1
#
_entry.id   AF-A0A175YD49-F1
#
_cell.length_a   1.000
_cell.length_b   1.000
_cell.length_c   1.000
_cell.angle_alpha   90.00
_cell.angle_beta   90.00
_cell.angle_gamma   90.00
#
_symmetry.space_group_name_H-M   'P 1'
#
loop_
_entity.id
_entity.type
_entity.pdbx_description
1 polymer ?
#
loop_
_entity_poly.entity_id
_entity_poly.type
_entity_poly.pdbx_seq_one_letter_code
_entity_poly.pdbx_strand_id
1 'polypeptide(L)'
;MPRVRLTAEIAMKGDTVKFSGQRPVATWSKNWIIGRWIALVFLVFFLMVVDIHCFGLLRKYNPEDTVYGLFIMGLGNLIGLGFLGTQAQELIQDAKTVKDVPFWCYGLASSRSN
;
A
#
# COMPACT_ATOMS: atom_id res chain seq x y z
N MET A 1 -42.88 -17.02 35.44
CA MET A 1 -43.22 -17.85 34.26
C MET A 1 -44.64 -18.33 34.44
N PRO A 2 -45.56 -18.24 33.45
CA PRO A 2 -45.48 -18.76 32.06
C PRO A 2 -45.61 -17.65 30.99
N ARG A 3 -45.10 -17.66 29.74
CA ARG A 3 -44.94 -18.60 28.60
C ARG A 3 -46.17 -18.63 27.65
N VAL A 4 -45.90 -18.32 26.36
CA VAL A 4 -46.69 -18.61 25.12
C VAL A 4 -47.77 -17.54 24.79
N ARG A 5 -48.03 -16.96 23.60
CA ARG A 5 -47.81 -17.20 22.14
C ARG A 5 -47.97 -15.81 21.47
N LEU A 6 -47.06 -15.34 20.61
CA LEU A 6 -47.10 -15.52 19.15
C LEU A 6 -48.33 -14.90 18.45
N THR A 7 -48.29 -13.58 18.21
CA THR A 7 -49.07 -12.93 17.14
C THR A 7 -48.37 -11.65 16.69
N ALA A 8 -47.48 -11.79 15.71
CA ALA A 8 -47.16 -10.70 14.81
C ALA A 8 -46.83 -11.31 13.44
N GLU A 9 -47.85 -11.91 12.83
CA GLU A 9 -47.96 -11.91 11.37
C GLU A 9 -48.08 -10.44 10.94
N ILE A 10 -46.94 -9.81 10.69
CA ILE A 10 -46.88 -8.77 9.66
C ILE A 10 -46.08 -9.39 8.53
N ALA A 11 -46.86 -9.87 7.58
CA ALA A 11 -46.42 -10.41 6.32
C ALA A 11 -45.46 -9.43 5.60
N MET A 12 -44.36 -10.01 5.13
CA MET A 12 -43.84 -9.80 3.78
C MET A 12 -43.44 -8.37 3.40
N LYS A 13 -42.20 -8.01 3.72
CA LYS A 13 -41.29 -7.59 2.65
C LYS A 13 -39.89 -8.09 2.98
N GLY A 14 -39.52 -9.16 2.30
CA GLY A 14 -38.20 -9.77 2.44
C GLY A 14 -37.14 -8.82 1.91
N ASP A 15 -36.55 -8.05 2.81
CA ASP A 15 -35.17 -7.61 2.66
C ASP A 15 -34.36 -8.41 3.67
N THR A 16 -33.95 -9.60 3.22
CA THR A 16 -32.85 -10.31 3.86
C THR A 16 -31.64 -9.40 3.74
N VAL A 17 -31.43 -8.55 4.76
CA VAL A 17 -30.16 -7.90 5.01
C VAL A 17 -29.17 -9.03 5.27
N LYS A 18 -28.56 -9.53 4.20
CA LYS A 18 -27.39 -10.37 4.26
C LYS A 18 -26.31 -9.50 4.90
N PHE A 19 -26.21 -9.55 6.23
CA PHE A 19 -24.98 -9.24 6.92
C PHE A 19 -23.95 -10.27 6.45
N SER A 20 -23.35 -10.02 5.29
CA SER A 20 -22.10 -10.66 4.92
C SER A 20 -21.12 -10.27 6.01
N GLY A 21 -20.68 -11.26 6.79
CA GLY A 21 -19.63 -11.15 7.80
C GLY A 21 -18.27 -10.84 7.19
N GLN A 22 -18.22 -9.83 6.34
CA GLN A 22 -17.03 -9.21 5.85
C GLN A 22 -16.56 -8.33 7.01
N ARG A 23 -15.40 -8.67 7.59
CA ARG A 23 -14.72 -7.75 8.52
C ARG A 23 -14.80 -6.35 7.90
N PRO A 24 -15.04 -5.29 8.67
CA PRO A 24 -15.00 -3.93 8.15
C PRO A 24 -13.58 -3.68 7.62
N VAL A 25 -13.38 -3.99 6.34
CA VAL A 25 -12.21 -3.55 5.60
C VAL A 25 -12.49 -2.07 5.43
N ALA A 26 -11.76 -1.24 6.18
CA ALA A 26 -11.87 0.21 6.05
C ALA A 26 -11.73 0.53 4.56
N THR A 27 -12.83 0.92 3.92
CA THR A 27 -12.87 1.16 2.49
C THR A 27 -12.19 2.50 2.30
N TRP A 28 -10.89 2.46 2.06
CA TRP A 28 -10.09 3.67 1.86
C TRP A 28 -10.62 4.46 0.67
N SER A 29 -10.60 5.79 0.77
CA SER A 29 -10.99 6.61 -0.38
C SER A 29 -9.99 6.42 -1.53
N LYS A 30 -10.48 6.47 -2.76
CA LYS A 30 -9.63 6.43 -3.96
C LYS A 30 -8.49 7.48 -3.89
N ASN A 31 -8.80 8.67 -3.40
CA ASN A 31 -7.82 9.76 -3.25
C ASN A 31 -6.71 9.41 -2.25
N TRP A 32 -7.04 8.65 -1.20
CA TRP A 32 -6.05 8.17 -0.23
C TRP A 32 -5.07 7.17 -0.87
N ILE A 33 -5.58 6.22 -1.66
CA ILE A 33 -4.75 5.24 -2.37
C ILE A 33 -3.82 5.93 -3.36
N ILE A 34 -4.34 6.89 -4.13
CA ILE A 34 -3.53 7.68 -5.07
C ILE A 34 -2.46 8.48 -4.31
N GLY A 35 -2.82 9.11 -3.19
CA GLY A 35 -1.89 9.86 -2.35
C GLY A 35 -0.77 8.98 -1.79
N ARG A 36 -1.10 7.79 -1.28
CA ARG A 36 -0.10 6.81 -0.81
C ARG A 36 0.83 6.39 -1.95
N TRP A 37 0.32 6.16 -3.16
CA TRP A 37 1.17 5.83 -4.30
C TRP A 37 2.16 6.95 -4.62
N ILE A 38 1.69 8.19 -4.72
CA ILE A 38 2.54 9.36 -5.03
C ILE A 38 3.60 9.53 -3.95
N ALA A 39 3.23 9.37 -2.68
CA ALA A 39 4.17 9.44 -1.57
C ALA A 39 5.25 8.34 -1.66
N LEU A 40 4.87 7.11 -2.02
CA LEU A 40 5.83 6.01 -2.21
C LEU A 40 6.81 6.31 -3.34
N VAL A 41 6.32 6.77 -4.50
CA VAL A 41 7.18 7.14 -5.63
C VAL A 41 8.11 8.30 -5.27
N PHE A 42 7.59 9.32 -4.59
CA PHE A 42 8.39 10.43 -4.11
C PHE A 42 9.49 9.96 -3.14
N LEU A 43 9.17 9.04 -2.22
CA LEU A 43 10.15 8.53 -1.26
C LEU A 43 11.27 7.74 -1.95
N VAL A 44 10.92 6.90 -2.92
CA VAL A 44 11.90 6.16 -3.74
C VAL A 44 12.82 7.14 -4.49
N PHE A 45 12.24 8.16 -5.11
CA PHE A 45 13.02 9.19 -5.82
C PHE A 45 13.93 9.97 -4.87
N PHE A 46 13.41 10.37 -3.71
CA PHE A 46 14.18 11.08 -2.69
C PHE A 46 15.37 10.24 -2.21
N LEU A 47 15.18 8.96 -1.91
CA LEU A 47 16.26 8.05 -1.53
C LEU A 47 17.35 7.97 -2.61
N MET A 48 16.95 7.82 -3.87
CA MET A 48 17.89 7.79 -4.99
C MET A 48 18.73 9.07 -5.09
N VAL A 49 18.10 10.24 -4.92
CA VAL A 49 18.80 11.54 -4.94
C VAL A 49 19.80 11.63 -3.78
N VAL A 50 19.38 11.25 -2.57
CA VAL A 50 20.25 11.23 -1.39
C VAL A 50 21.44 10.30 -1.59
N ASP A 51 21.23 9.11 -2.14
CA ASP A 51 22.31 8.16 -2.44
C ASP A 51 23.33 8.73 -3.42
N ILE A 52 22.88 9.36 -4.50
CA ILE A 52 23.77 9.97 -5.49
C ILE A 52 24.62 11.06 -4.85
N HIS A 53 24.00 11.93 -4.04
CA HIS A 53 24.72 12.99 -3.35
C HIS A 53 25.73 12.45 -2.33
N CYS A 54 25.31 11.49 -1.50
CA CYS A 54 26.19 10.88 -0.52
C CYS A 54 27.33 10.10 -1.21
N PHE A 55 27.07 9.44 -2.33
CA PHE A 55 28.12 8.77 -3.12
C PHE A 55 29.10 9.78 -3.72
N GLY A 56 28.60 10.89 -4.25
CA GLY A 56 29.43 11.99 -4.75
C GLY A 56 30.34 12.58 -3.67
N LEU A 57 29.80 12.77 -2.46
CA LEU A 57 30.59 13.22 -1.30
C LEU A 57 31.63 12.19 -0.87
N LEU A 58 31.25 10.91 -0.79
CA LEU A 58 32.15 9.81 -0.44
C LEU A 58 33.35 9.75 -1.42
N ARG A 59 33.07 9.79 -2.73
CA ARG A 59 34.09 9.80 -3.77
C ARG A 59 35.01 11.01 -3.73
N LYS A 60 34.49 12.17 -3.32
CA LYS A 60 35.25 13.43 -3.30
C LYS A 60 36.15 13.55 -2.08
N TYR A 61 35.68 13.11 -0.91
CA TYR A 61 36.36 13.38 0.36
C TYR A 61 37.10 12.17 0.94
N ASN A 62 36.60 10.94 0.77
CA ASN A 62 37.21 9.72 1.31
C ASN A 62 37.15 8.57 0.27
N PRO A 63 37.87 8.68 -0.86
CA PRO A 63 37.80 7.69 -1.93
C PRO A 63 38.29 6.29 -1.51
N GLU A 64 39.21 6.19 -0.55
CA GLU A 64 39.70 4.95 0.04
C GLU A 64 38.60 4.15 0.76
N ASP A 65 37.64 4.84 1.37
CA ASP A 65 36.52 4.24 2.09
C ASP A 65 35.31 3.95 1.20
N THR A 66 35.44 4.13 -0.13
CA THR A 66 34.32 3.97 -1.08
C THR A 66 33.66 2.60 -0.96
N VAL A 67 34.43 1.53 -0.78
CA VAL A 67 33.89 0.16 -0.67
C VAL A 67 33.04 0.00 0.59
N TYR A 68 33.53 0.50 1.72
CA TYR A 68 32.81 0.44 2.99
C TYR A 68 31.57 1.34 2.96
N GLY A 69 31.68 2.56 2.44
CA GLY A 69 30.55 3.48 2.30
C GLY A 69 29.47 2.94 1.36
N LEU A 70 29.85 2.33 0.23
CA LEU A 70 28.90 1.63 -0.66
C LEU A 70 28.21 0.46 0.04
N PHE A 71 28.94 -0.29 0.87
CA PHE A 71 28.35 -1.38 1.64
C PHE A 71 27.29 -0.88 2.64
N ILE A 72 27.59 0.17 3.40
CA ILE A 72 26.64 0.77 4.36
C ILE A 72 25.44 1.41 3.65
N MET A 73 25.66 2.12 2.54
CA MET A 73 24.58 2.62 1.69
C MET A 73 23.70 1.50 1.17
N GLY A 74 24.31 0.41 0.70
CA GLY A 74 23.60 -0.78 0.22
C GLY A 74 22.72 -1.41 1.30
N LEU A 75 23.22 -1.52 2.53
CA LEU A 75 22.41 -2.01 3.67
C LEU A 75 21.25 -1.07 4.00
N GLY A 76 21.51 0.25 4.03
CA GLY A 76 20.46 1.25 4.25
C GLY A 76 19.36 1.16 3.20
N ASN A 77 19.74 1.02 1.93
CA ASN A 77 18.82 0.86 0.82
C ASN A 77 18.06 -0.46 0.85
N LEU A 78 18.69 -1.56 1.25
CA LEU A 78 18.02 -2.84 1.39
C LEU A 78 16.87 -2.75 2.42
N ILE A 79 17.14 -2.11 3.56
CA ILE A 79 16.13 -1.91 4.62
C ILE A 79 15.04 -0.94 4.14
N GLY A 80 15.44 0.21 3.57
CA GLY A 80 14.52 1.25 3.09
C GLY A 80 13.62 0.75 1.96
N LEU A 81 14.19 0.11 0.94
CA LEU A 81 13.43 -0.49 -0.16
C LEU A 81 12.60 -1.69 0.29
N GLY A 82 13.07 -2.45 1.29
CA GLY A 82 12.29 -3.52 1.91
C GLY A 82 10.99 -3.00 2.52
N PHE A 83 11.07 -1.93 3.34
CA PHE A 83 9.90 -1.28 3.90
C PHE A 83 9.00 -0.64 2.83
N LEU A 84 9.57 0.00 1.82
CA LEU A 84 8.78 0.54 0.72
C LEU A 84 8.09 -0.55 -0.09
N GLY A 85 8.74 -1.71 -0.24
CA GLY A 85 8.18 -2.90 -0.85
C GLY A 85 6.97 -3.42 -0.09
N THR A 86 7.04 -3.52 1.24
CA THR A 86 5.87 -3.94 2.05
C THR A 86 4.73 -2.95 1.92
N GLN A 87 5.00 -1.63 2.00
CA GLN A 87 3.99 -0.60 1.83
C GLN A 87 3.38 -0.61 0.41
N ALA A 88 4.17 -0.91 -0.62
CA ALA A 88 3.68 -1.05 -1.99
C ALA A 88 2.79 -2.29 -2.15
N GLN A 89 3.12 -3.41 -1.50
CA GLN A 89 2.27 -4.60 -1.50
C GLN A 89 0.93 -4.35 -0.80
N GLU A 90 0.96 -3.68 0.36
CA GLU A 90 -0.26 -3.25 1.05
C GLU A 90 -1.11 -2.35 0.16
N LEU A 91 -0.48 -1.38 -0.52
CA LEU A 91 -1.18 -0.48 -1.43
C LEU A 91 -1.86 -1.24 -2.58
N ILE A 92 -1.19 -2.24 -3.16
CA ILE A 92 -1.77 -3.06 -4.24
C ILE A 92 -2.97 -3.87 -3.73
N GLN A 93 -2.89 -4.38 -2.50
CA GLN A 93 -4.02 -5.09 -1.88
C GLN A 93 -5.19 -4.13 -1.62
N ASP A 94 -4.92 -2.95 -1.07
CA ASP A 94 -5.92 -1.90 -0.84
C ASP A 94 -6.58 -1.45 -2.16
N ALA A 95 -5.78 -1.25 -3.22
CA ALA A 95 -6.27 -0.85 -4.54
C ALA A 95 -7.23 -1.86 -5.17
N LYS A 96 -7.11 -3.16 -4.86
CA LYS A 96 -8.04 -4.19 -5.35
C LYS A 96 -9.42 -4.12 -4.69
N THR A 97 -9.52 -3.49 -3.51
CA THR A 97 -10.78 -3.38 -2.76
C THR A 97 -11.61 -2.15 -3.15
N VAL A 98 -11.03 -1.22 -3.93
CA VAL A 98 -11.65 0.05 -4.32
C VAL A 98 -11.87 0.10 -5.83
N LYS A 99 -13.04 0.57 -6.27
CA LYS A 99 -13.36 0.74 -7.70
C LYS A 99 -12.72 2.02 -8.25
N ASP A 100 -12.43 2.03 -9.55
CA ASP A 100 -11.94 3.19 -10.30
C ASP A 100 -10.54 3.72 -9.92
N VAL A 101 -9.69 2.91 -9.28
CA VAL A 101 -8.30 3.31 -8.99
C VAL A 101 -7.47 3.28 -10.28
N PRO A 102 -6.58 4.27 -10.54
CA PRO A 102 -5.73 4.27 -11.73
C PRO A 102 -4.85 3.02 -11.83
N PHE A 103 -4.59 2.54 -13.06
CA PHE A 103 -3.88 1.28 -13.30
C PHE A 103 -2.47 1.24 -12.68
N TRP A 104 -1.80 2.39 -12.60
CA TRP A 104 -0.44 2.51 -12.04
C TRP A 104 -0.40 2.29 -10.52
N CYS A 105 -1.52 2.44 -9.80
CA CYS A 105 -1.60 2.09 -8.38
C CYS A 105 -1.52 0.57 -8.13
N TYR A 106 -1.76 -0.26 -9.16
CA TYR A 106 -1.55 -1.71 -9.11
C TYR A 106 -0.11 -2.12 -9.47
N GLY A 107 0.77 -1.14 -9.71
CA GLY A 107 2.15 -1.33 -10.15
C GLY A 107 2.33 -1.16 -11.66
N LEU A 108 3.59 -1.05 -12.10
CA LEU A 108 3.98 -0.88 -13.51
C LEU A 108 3.71 -2.14 -14.37
N ALA A 109 3.33 -3.27 -13.78
CA ALA A 109 3.14 -4.55 -14.47
C ALA A 109 1.68 -4.87 -14.83
N SER A 110 0.75 -3.91 -14.75
CA SER A 110 -0.63 -4.14 -15.19
C SER A 110 -0.77 -3.95 -16.71
N SER A 111 0.03 -4.69 -17.50
CA SER A 111 -0.30 -4.96 -18.90
C SER A 111 -1.11 -6.25 -18.94
N ARG A 112 -2.41 -6.14 -18.63
CA ARG A 112 -3.36 -7.18 -19.04
C ARG A 112 -3.65 -6.89 -20.52
N SER A 113 -2.79 -7.40 -21.40
CA SER A 113 -3.17 -7.59 -22.80
C SER A 113 -4.41 -8.48 -22.79
N ASN A 114 -5.50 -7.98 -23.38
CA ASN A 114 -6.61 -8.84 -23.80
C ASN A 114 -6.10 -9.89 -24.79
#